data_AF-A0A1S1NP89-F1
#
_entry.id   AF-A0A1S1NP89-F1
#
_cell.length_a   1.000
_cell.length_b   1.000
_cell.length_c   1.000
_cell.angle_alpha   90.00
_cell.angle_beta   90.00
_cell.angle_gamma   90.00
#
_symmetry.space_group_name_H-M   'P 1'
#
loop_
_entity.id
_entity.type
_entity.pdbx_description
1 polymer ?
#
loop_
_entity_poly.entity_id
_entity_poly.type
_entity_poly.pdbx_seq_one_letter_code
_entity_poly.pdbx_strand_id
1 'polypeptide(L)'
;MLSLAVAAGLTALAGVVGSGMASADDKSYLQKLHDAGINTPRGEYELKEWGWEVCALRLRGKPPRQWVEQAVYSSSLHPPYGLTEQQANTIVDLAVSELCDERDGRPPYEPLP
;
A
#
# COMPACT_ATOMS: atom_id res chain seq x y z
N MET A 1 -1.71 48.14 36.47
CA MET A 1 -0.26 48.04 36.16
C MET A 1 -0.14 46.96 35.07
N LEU A 2 -0.16 47.34 33.78
CA LEU A 2 1.01 47.46 32.88
C LEU A 2 1.99 46.29 33.10
N SER A 3 1.93 45.23 32.30
CA SER A 3 2.59 45.05 30.99
C SER A 3 3.89 44.24 31.13
N LEU A 4 3.91 43.04 30.56
CA LEU A 4 5.09 42.53 29.84
C LEU A 4 4.63 41.97 28.50
N ALA A 5 5.11 42.62 27.46
CA ALA A 5 5.00 42.23 26.07
C ALA A 5 6.15 41.27 25.69
N VAL A 6 6.04 40.79 24.46
CA VAL A 6 7.10 40.28 23.56
C VAL A 6 7.40 38.78 23.63
N ALA A 7 6.89 38.06 22.63
CA ALA A 7 7.70 37.41 21.58
C ALA A 7 6.72 36.65 20.66
N ALA A 8 6.41 37.18 19.47
CA ALA A 8 7.16 36.84 18.26
C ALA A 8 7.46 35.34 18.18
N GLY A 9 6.52 34.59 17.61
CA GLY A 9 6.66 33.16 17.38
C GLY A 9 5.57 32.71 16.42
N LEU A 10 5.57 33.26 15.21
CA LEU A 10 4.90 32.67 14.05
C LEU A 10 5.50 31.28 13.85
N THR A 11 4.96 30.28 14.54
CA THR A 11 5.16 28.88 14.19
C THR A 11 4.23 28.58 13.02
N ALA A 12 4.56 29.19 11.88
CA ALA A 12 4.22 28.62 10.58
C ALA A 12 5.04 27.33 10.42
N LEU A 13 4.69 26.30 11.18
CA LEU A 13 5.00 24.93 10.78
C LEU A 13 4.06 24.64 9.63
N ALA A 14 4.53 25.02 8.45
CA ALA A 14 4.05 24.54 7.18
C ALA A 14 4.15 23.01 7.19
N GLY A 15 3.17 22.36 7.79
CA GLY A 15 2.90 20.95 7.62
C GLY A 15 2.24 20.71 6.28
N VAL A 16 2.84 21.22 5.20
CA VAL A 16 2.55 20.76 3.84
C VAL A 16 3.45 19.57 3.56
N VAL A 17 3.33 18.53 4.38
CA VAL A 17 4.02 17.26 4.12
C VAL A 17 3.17 16.49 3.12
N GLY A 18 3.35 16.84 1.85
CA GLY A 18 2.96 16.10 0.65
C GLY A 18 1.81 15.11 0.76
N SER A 19 0.58 15.59 0.87
CA SER A 19 -0.62 14.82 0.51
C SER A 19 -0.75 14.75 -1.02
N GLY A 20 0.25 14.16 -1.69
CA GLY A 20 0.29 13.99 -3.14
C GLY A 20 0.43 12.55 -3.61
N MET A 21 0.84 11.63 -2.73
CA MET A 21 1.32 10.29 -3.08
C MET A 21 0.40 9.18 -2.55
N ALA A 22 -0.91 9.35 -2.71
CA ALA A 22 -1.84 8.22 -2.61
C ALA A 22 -2.55 8.01 -3.94
N SER A 23 -2.88 9.11 -4.63
CA SER A 23 -3.56 9.06 -5.92
C SER A 23 -2.61 8.84 -7.11
N ALA A 24 -1.34 9.23 -6.99
CA ALA A 24 -0.32 8.96 -8.01
C ALA A 24 0.10 7.48 -7.99
N ASP A 25 0.27 6.95 -6.78
CA ASP A 25 0.68 5.59 -6.48
C ASP A 25 -0.39 4.58 -6.91
N ASP A 26 -1.66 4.85 -6.60
CA ASP A 26 -2.82 4.14 -7.13
C ASP A 26 -2.79 4.02 -8.67
N LYS A 27 -2.48 5.12 -9.36
CA LYS A 27 -2.45 5.15 -10.83
C LYS A 27 -1.25 4.36 -11.38
N SER A 28 -0.08 4.50 -10.78
CA SER A 28 1.13 3.75 -11.15
C SER A 28 0.92 2.24 -10.96
N TYR A 29 0.38 1.85 -9.80
CA TYR A 29 0.01 0.48 -9.48
C TYR A 29 -0.96 -0.12 -10.51
N LEU A 30 -2.07 0.56 -10.79
CA LEU A 30 -3.05 0.09 -11.76
C LEU A 30 -2.47 0.00 -13.17
N GLN A 31 -1.69 0.99 -13.60
CA GLN A 31 -1.05 0.97 -14.92
C GLN A 31 -0.13 -0.25 -15.07
N LYS A 32 0.72 -0.53 -14.07
CA LYS A 32 1.63 -1.69 -14.09
C LYS A 32 0.89 -3.02 -14.11
N LEU A 33 -0.27 -3.11 -13.45
CA LEU A 33 -1.13 -4.30 -13.52
C LEU A 33 -1.73 -4.50 -14.91
N HIS A 34 -2.24 -3.42 -15.52
CA HIS A 34 -2.76 -3.47 -16.88
C HIS A 34 -1.68 -3.85 -17.90
N ASP A 35 -0.47 -3.29 -17.75
CA ASP A 35 0.70 -3.63 -18.58
C ASP A 35 1.11 -5.10 -18.42
N ALA A 36 0.88 -5.70 -17.24
CA ALA A 36 1.05 -7.12 -16.98
C ALA A 36 -0.14 -8.00 -17.44
N GLY A 37 -1.14 -7.41 -18.08
CA GLY A 37 -2.35 -8.10 -18.53
C GLY A 37 -3.30 -8.52 -17.41
N ILE A 38 -3.14 -7.97 -16.20
CA ILE A 38 -3.94 -8.32 -15.03
C ILE A 38 -5.17 -7.42 -14.99
N ASN A 39 -6.35 -8.04 -15.19
CA ASN A 39 -7.64 -7.39 -15.16
C ASN A 39 -8.62 -8.25 -14.35
N THR A 40 -9.60 -7.62 -13.73
CA THR A 40 -10.67 -8.34 -13.03
C THR A 40 -12.06 -7.93 -13.53
N PRO A 41 -13.11 -8.76 -13.34
CA PRO A 41 -14.46 -8.42 -13.76
C PRO A 41 -15.03 -7.16 -13.09
N ARG A 42 -14.57 -6.84 -11.87
CA ARG A 42 -14.96 -5.62 -11.15
C ARG A 42 -14.06 -4.42 -11.49
N GLY A 43 -13.04 -4.63 -12.32
CA GLY A 43 -12.14 -3.59 -12.82
C GLY A 43 -11.18 -3.05 -11.76
N GLU A 44 -10.70 -1.83 -12.00
CA GLU A 44 -9.67 -1.18 -11.18
C GLU A 44 -10.04 -1.04 -9.70
N TYR A 45 -11.33 -0.96 -9.38
CA TYR A 45 -11.80 -0.86 -8.01
C TYR A 45 -11.34 -2.06 -7.16
N GLU A 46 -11.51 -3.27 -7.68
CA GLU A 46 -11.12 -4.49 -6.97
C GLU A 46 -9.60 -4.65 -6.90
N LEU A 47 -8.89 -4.27 -7.96
CA LEU A 47 -7.42 -4.26 -7.95
C LEU A 47 -6.86 -3.33 -6.86
N LYS A 48 -7.49 -2.16 -6.67
CA LYS A 48 -7.16 -1.25 -5.57
C LYS A 48 -7.46 -1.88 -4.22
N GLU A 49 -8.65 -2.47 -4.02
CA GLU A 49 -9.00 -3.13 -2.76
C GLU A 49 -7.95 -4.18 -2.36
N TRP A 50 -7.52 -5.01 -3.31
CA TRP A 50 -6.46 -5.99 -3.07
C TRP A 50 -5.13 -5.33 -2.68
N GLY A 51 -4.71 -4.29 -3.40
CA GLY A 51 -3.47 -3.58 -3.11
C GLY A 51 -3.45 -2.95 -1.71
N TRP A 52 -4.55 -2.32 -1.30
CA TRP A 52 -4.69 -1.73 0.02
C TRP A 52 -4.77 -2.79 1.14
N GLU A 53 -5.40 -3.94 0.90
CA GLU A 53 -5.42 -5.05 1.86
C GLU A 53 -4.01 -5.64 2.06
N VAL A 54 -3.18 -5.73 1.01
CA VAL A 54 -1.76 -6.11 1.13
C VAL A 54 -1.03 -5.17 2.09
N CYS A 55 -1.20 -3.85 1.94
CA CYS A 55 -0.58 -2.89 2.87
C CYS A 55 -1.10 -3.07 4.29
N ALA A 56 -2.40 -3.29 4.50
CA ALA A 56 -2.97 -3.54 5.82
C ALA A 56 -2.44 -4.83 6.46
N LEU A 57 -2.22 -5.90 5.69
CA LEU A 57 -1.61 -7.14 6.17
C LEU A 57 -0.12 -6.96 6.49
N ARG A 58 0.59 -6.16 5.68
CA ARG A 58 1.98 -5.78 5.93
C ARG A 58 2.10 -4.95 7.22
N LEU A 59 1.22 -4.00 7.48
CA LEU A 59 1.22 -3.25 8.74
C LEU A 59 0.95 -4.17 9.95
N ARG A 60 0.09 -5.18 9.79
CA ARG A 60 -0.24 -6.17 10.84
C ARG A 60 0.81 -7.26 11.09
N GLY A 61 2.01 -7.15 10.53
CA GLY A 61 3.06 -8.14 10.82
C GLY A 61 2.94 -9.45 10.03
N LYS A 62 1.97 -9.60 9.13
CA LYS A 62 1.73 -10.88 8.42
C LYS A 62 2.89 -11.21 7.47
N PRO A 63 3.21 -12.50 7.26
CA PRO A 63 4.23 -12.93 6.30
C PRO A 63 3.73 -12.79 4.85
N PRO A 64 4.62 -12.63 3.85
CA PRO A 64 4.26 -12.40 2.45
C PRO A 64 3.30 -13.42 1.85
N ARG A 65 3.49 -14.71 2.17
CA ARG A 65 2.57 -15.78 1.71
C ARG A 65 1.11 -15.50 2.09
N GLN A 66 0.89 -14.97 3.29
CA GLN A 66 -0.46 -14.64 3.76
C GLN A 66 -1.04 -13.40 3.07
N TRP A 67 -0.21 -12.54 2.46
CA TRP A 67 -0.71 -11.39 1.70
C TRP A 67 -1.42 -11.87 0.43
N VAL A 68 -0.81 -12.79 -0.32
CA VAL A 68 -1.39 -13.37 -1.53
C VAL A 68 -2.68 -14.12 -1.20
N GLU A 69 -2.62 -15.02 -0.21
CA GLU A 69 -3.75 -15.87 0.19
C GLU A 69 -4.96 -15.07 0.72
N GLN A 70 -4.72 -13.98 1.46
CA GLN A 70 -5.79 -13.21 2.08
C GLN A 70 -6.28 -12.05 1.20
N ALA A 71 -5.37 -11.32 0.54
CA ALA A 71 -5.75 -10.18 -0.28
C ALA A 71 -6.28 -10.61 -1.66
N VAL A 72 -5.63 -11.57 -2.32
CA VAL A 72 -5.96 -11.95 -3.70
C VAL A 72 -6.83 -13.20 -3.76
N TYR A 73 -6.50 -14.25 -3.00
CA TYR A 73 -7.27 -15.50 -3.07
C TYR A 73 -8.56 -15.42 -2.26
N SER A 74 -8.69 -14.42 -1.36
CA SER A 74 -9.86 -14.25 -0.50
C SER A 74 -10.21 -15.55 0.26
N SER A 75 -9.19 -16.19 0.85
CA SER A 75 -9.30 -17.50 1.54
C SER A 75 -9.62 -18.71 0.64
N SER A 76 -9.49 -18.58 -0.68
CA SER A 76 -9.51 -19.71 -1.61
C SER A 76 -8.15 -20.40 -1.71
N LEU A 77 -8.11 -21.61 -2.26
CA LEU A 77 -6.85 -22.32 -2.53
C LEU A 77 -6.11 -21.82 -3.77
N HIS A 78 -6.81 -21.09 -4.66
CA HIS A 78 -6.28 -20.64 -5.94
C HIS A 78 -6.74 -19.21 -6.25
N PRO A 79 -6.02 -18.48 -7.12
CA PRO A 79 -6.42 -17.16 -7.56
C PRO A 79 -7.80 -17.16 -8.26
N PRO A 80 -8.58 -16.08 -8.14
CA PRO A 80 -9.86 -15.96 -8.84
C PRO A 80 -9.66 -15.65 -10.34
N TYR A 81 -10.75 -15.75 -11.11
CA TYR A 81 -10.85 -15.29 -12.51
C TYR A 81 -9.86 -15.92 -13.51
N GLY A 82 -9.29 -17.08 -13.17
CA GLY A 82 -8.28 -17.73 -14.00
C GLY A 82 -6.92 -17.05 -13.96
N LEU A 83 -6.69 -16.16 -12.97
CA LEU A 83 -5.36 -15.63 -12.70
C LEU A 83 -4.40 -16.77 -12.38
N THR A 84 -3.17 -16.65 -12.86
CA THR A 84 -2.10 -17.57 -12.46
C THR A 84 -1.56 -17.19 -11.08
N GLU A 85 -0.93 -18.13 -10.38
CA GLU A 85 -0.23 -17.83 -9.13
C GLU A 85 0.83 -16.74 -9.34
N GLN A 86 1.48 -16.73 -10.50
CA GLN A 86 2.45 -15.68 -10.85
C GLN A 86 1.79 -14.31 -10.93
N GLN A 87 0.61 -14.18 -11.55
CA GLN A 87 -0.12 -12.91 -11.60
C GLN A 87 -0.57 -12.46 -10.21
N ALA A 88 -0.98 -13.39 -9.34
CA ALA A 88 -1.33 -13.06 -7.96
C ALA A 88 -0.12 -12.55 -7.17
N ASN A 89 1.06 -13.14 -7.36
CA ASN A 89 2.29 -12.62 -6.78
C ASN A 89 2.64 -11.23 -7.32
N THR A 90 2.50 -11.00 -8.64
CA THR A 90 2.70 -9.68 -9.26
C THR A 90 1.81 -8.60 -8.64
N ILE A 91 0.56 -8.92 -8.31
CA ILE A 91 -0.34 -7.99 -7.61
C ILE A 91 0.24 -7.56 -6.27
N VAL A 92 0.71 -8.52 -5.47
CA VAL A 92 1.29 -8.26 -4.15
C VAL A 92 2.59 -7.47 -4.25
N ASP A 93 3.48 -7.84 -5.18
CA ASP A 93 4.77 -7.17 -5.36
C ASP A 93 4.59 -5.70 -5.75
N LEU A 94 3.69 -5.43 -6.69
CA LEU A 94 3.36 -4.06 -7.10
C LEU A 94 2.65 -3.28 -6.01
N ALA A 95 1.77 -3.90 -5.22
CA ALA A 95 1.15 -3.22 -4.08
C ALA A 95 2.21 -2.80 -3.06
N VAL A 96 3.17 -3.67 -2.77
CA VAL A 96 4.27 -3.37 -1.84
C VAL A 96 5.17 -2.26 -2.36
N SER A 97 5.50 -2.26 -3.66
CA SER A 97 6.42 -1.28 -4.24
C SER A 97 5.78 0.08 -4.50
N GLU A 98 4.50 0.11 -4.90
CA GLU A 98 3.83 1.34 -5.30
C GLU A 98 2.98 1.92 -4.17
N LEU A 99 2.25 1.10 -3.41
CA LEU A 99 1.25 1.61 -2.46
C LEU A 99 1.74 1.64 -1.02
N CYS A 100 2.52 0.64 -0.61
CA CYS A 100 2.89 0.46 0.79
C CYS A 100 4.18 1.23 1.13
N ASP A 101 4.08 2.55 1.31
CA ASP A 101 5.20 3.42 1.68
C ASP A 101 5.90 2.95 2.98
N GLU A 102 7.22 3.11 3.04
CA GLU A 102 8.08 2.62 4.14
C GLU A 102 7.96 3.45 5.43
N ARG A 103 7.27 4.60 5.38
CA ARG A 103 7.15 5.55 6.51
C ARG A 103 6.38 5.01 7.72
N ASP A 104 5.60 3.95 7.55
CA ASP A 104 4.98 3.19 8.64
C ASP A 104 5.79 1.92 8.99
N GLY A 105 7.11 1.99 8.77
CA GLY A 105 8.10 0.91 8.85
C GLY A 105 7.95 -0.03 10.04
N ARG A 106 7.70 -1.30 9.71
CA ARG A 106 7.89 -2.47 10.58
C ARG A 106 9.38 -2.57 10.99
N PRO A 107 9.72 -3.02 12.23
CA PRO A 107 11.09 -3.35 12.61
C PRO A 107 11.72 -4.37 11.66
N PRO A 108 13.07 -4.39 11.54
CA PRO A 108 13.78 -5.07 10.45
C PRO A 108 13.46 -6.56 10.39
N TYR A 109 13.29 -7.07 9.16
CA TYR A 109 13.28 -8.50 8.89
C TYR A 109 14.69 -9.04 9.11
N GLU A 110 15.00 -9.49 10.32
CA GLU A 110 16.12 -10.40 10.54
C GLU A 110 15.72 -11.77 9.97
N PRO A 111 16.51 -12.33 9.03
CA PRO A 111 16.32 -13.72 8.63
C PRO A 111 16.56 -14.61 9.85
N LEU A 112 15.58 -15.47 10.18
CA LEU A 112 15.75 -16.47 11.24
C LEU A 112 16.85 -17.48 10.83
N PRO A 113 17.73 -17.90 11.76
CA PRO A 113 18.83 -18.82 11.50
C PRO A 113 18.38 -20.24 11.11
#